data_AF-A0A3D0RI17-F1
#
_entry.id   AF-A0A3D0RI17-F1
#
_cell.length_a   1.000
_cell.length_b   1.000
_cell.length_c   1.000
_cell.angle_alpha   90.00
_cell.angle_beta   90.00
_cell.angle_gamma   90.00
#
_symmetry.space_group_name_H-M   'P 1'
#
loop_
_entity.id
_entity.type
_entity.pdbx_description
1 polymer ?
#
loop_
_entity_poly.entity_id
_entity_poly.type
_entity_poly.pdbx_seq_one_letter_code
_entity_poly.pdbx_strand_id
1 'polypeptide(L)'
;MDNLDQTYAGRRRTRRGNRRNAGRDTAAAGGRIDGQPGGQLGGLAGWQDIQTNLPPLTPLSADQLEAVHQASLQLLEEYGIEVMSADVRARFRAAGADVDEASMIVRADRGLILAAIASAPPV
;
A
#
# COMPACT_ATOMS: atom_id res chain seq x y z
N MET A 1 -0.18 -36.70 20.00
CA MET A 1 -0.98 -35.48 19.70
C MET A 1 -1.61 -35.08 21.02
N ASP A 2 -0.77 -34.51 21.87
CA ASP A 2 -0.99 -34.35 23.29
C ASP A 2 -1.41 -32.90 23.53
N ASN A 3 -2.71 -32.72 23.79
CA ASN A 3 -3.30 -31.45 24.19
C ASN A 3 -2.91 -31.17 25.65
N LEU A 4 -2.00 -30.22 25.82
CA LEU A 4 -1.68 -29.63 27.12
C LEU A 4 -2.62 -28.45 27.42
N ASP A 5 -2.89 -28.33 28.71
CA ASP A 5 -3.42 -27.16 29.41
C ASP A 5 -4.94 -26.99 29.50
N GLN A 6 -5.51 -27.93 30.27
CA GLN A 6 -6.73 -27.75 31.02
C GLN A 6 -6.33 -27.27 32.43
N THR A 7 -6.30 -25.96 32.69
CA THR A 7 -6.30 -25.41 34.06
C THR A 7 -6.95 -24.03 34.09
N TYR A 8 -8.20 -23.97 34.58
CA TYR A 8 -8.71 -22.75 35.22
C TYR A 8 -9.63 -23.13 36.38
N ALA A 9 -9.10 -22.97 37.59
CA ALA A 9 -9.81 -23.18 38.85
C ALA A 9 -10.77 -22.02 39.13
N GLY A 10 -11.97 -22.35 39.63
CA GLY A 10 -13.02 -21.38 39.91
C GLY A 10 -12.88 -20.61 41.23
N ARG A 11 -13.82 -19.67 41.46
CA ARG A 11 -14.34 -19.34 42.79
C ARG A 11 -15.63 -18.50 42.69
N ARG A 12 -16.77 -19.07 43.10
CA ARG A 12 -18.00 -18.32 43.42
C ARG A 12 -17.89 -17.71 44.82
N ARG A 13 -18.28 -16.45 45.00
CA ARG A 13 -18.78 -15.91 46.29
C ARG A 13 -19.89 -14.89 46.04
N THR A 14 -20.74 -14.78 47.05
CA THR A 14 -22.16 -14.42 47.04
C THR A 14 -22.45 -12.97 47.41
N ARG A 15 -23.66 -12.53 47.06
CA ARG A 15 -24.38 -11.31 47.51
C ARG A 15 -24.33 -11.09 49.04
N ARG A 16 -24.21 -9.82 49.46
CA ARG A 16 -25.09 -9.18 50.47
C ARG A 16 -24.98 -7.66 50.37
N GLY A 17 -26.12 -6.97 50.30
CA GLY A 17 -26.21 -5.54 50.04
C GLY A 17 -25.91 -4.62 51.22
N ASN A 18 -25.83 -3.33 50.92
CA ASN A 18 -25.90 -2.27 51.91
C ASN A 18 -26.89 -1.20 51.41
N ARG A 19 -28.09 -1.19 52.01
CA ARG A 19 -29.00 -0.04 52.01
C ARG A 19 -28.49 0.94 53.06
N ARG A 20 -28.44 2.22 52.70
CA ARG A 20 -28.83 3.40 53.50
C ARG A 20 -28.18 4.63 52.86
N ASN A 21 -28.95 5.47 52.17
CA ASN A 21 -29.31 6.75 52.77
C ASN A 21 -30.48 7.39 51.99
N ALA A 22 -31.39 7.99 52.75
CA ALA A 22 -32.61 8.61 52.29
C ALA A 22 -32.39 10.10 52.01
N GLY A 23 -33.18 10.63 51.06
CA GLY A 23 -33.77 11.96 51.07
C GLY A 23 -32.83 13.17 51.17
N ARG A 24 -32.60 13.84 50.04
CA ARG A 24 -32.55 15.31 50.02
C ARG A 24 -32.98 15.84 48.65
N ASP A 25 -34.28 16.00 48.56
CA ASP A 25 -35.01 16.97 47.75
C ASP A 25 -34.48 18.39 48.02
N THR A 26 -34.06 19.08 46.96
CA THR A 26 -34.27 20.52 46.74
C THR A 26 -33.91 20.88 45.30
N ALA A 27 -34.71 21.78 44.75
CA ALA A 27 -34.83 22.11 43.34
C ALA A 27 -33.70 22.97 42.76
N ALA A 28 -33.71 23.04 41.43
CA ALA A 28 -33.14 24.07 40.57
C ALA A 28 -31.61 24.10 40.39
N ALA A 29 -31.16 23.44 39.32
CA ALA A 29 -30.32 24.08 38.30
C ALA A 29 -30.27 23.15 37.07
N GLY A 30 -30.74 23.67 35.93
CA GLY A 30 -30.63 23.00 34.65
C GLY A 30 -29.16 22.78 34.28
N GLY A 31 -28.69 21.55 34.50
CA GLY A 31 -27.49 21.05 33.87
C GLY A 31 -27.81 20.82 32.40
N ARG A 32 -27.28 21.69 31.55
CA ARG A 32 -27.20 21.43 30.12
C ARG A 32 -26.52 20.08 29.94
N ILE A 33 -27.28 19.07 29.52
CA ILE A 33 -26.70 17.95 28.80
C ILE A 33 -26.25 18.54 27.47
N ASP A 34 -25.04 19.09 27.45
CA ASP A 34 -24.35 19.41 26.22
C ASP A 34 -24.44 18.15 25.36
N GLY A 35 -25.21 18.27 24.27
CA GLY A 35 -25.48 17.20 23.35
C GLY A 35 -24.14 16.66 22.91
N GLN A 36 -23.77 15.51 23.47
CA GLN A 36 -22.59 14.78 23.11
C GLN A 36 -22.76 14.52 21.61
N PRO A 37 -21.97 15.19 20.73
CA PRO A 37 -22.15 15.02 19.31
C PRO A 37 -21.96 13.53 19.06
N GLY A 38 -22.99 12.93 18.45
CA GLY A 38 -23.07 11.51 18.18
C GLY A 38 -21.73 11.01 17.71
N GLY A 39 -21.25 9.94 18.35
CA GLY A 39 -19.93 9.35 18.17
C GLY A 39 -19.46 9.56 16.76
N GLN A 40 -18.62 10.58 16.59
CA GLN A 40 -17.99 10.87 15.33
C GLN A 40 -17.24 9.59 15.05
N LEU A 41 -17.68 8.85 14.03
CA LEU A 41 -16.86 7.84 13.37
C LEU A 41 -15.71 8.65 12.77
N GLY A 42 -14.79 9.06 13.65
CA GLY A 42 -13.74 10.01 13.41
C GLY A 42 -12.78 9.33 12.49
N GLY A 43 -12.83 9.75 11.22
CA GLY A 43 -11.93 9.33 10.16
C GLY A 43 -11.96 7.83 9.96
N LEU A 44 -12.56 7.38 8.86
CA LEU A 44 -12.01 6.21 8.18
C LEU A 44 -10.50 6.47 8.10
N ALA A 45 -9.73 5.69 8.87
CA ALA A 45 -8.29 5.84 8.93
C ALA A 45 -7.81 5.93 7.49
N GLY A 46 -7.19 7.06 7.15
CA GLY A 46 -6.75 7.32 5.78
C GLY A 46 -5.95 6.15 5.25
N TRP A 47 -5.93 5.99 3.92
CA TRP A 47 -5.16 4.96 3.22
C TRP A 47 -3.82 4.73 3.93
N GLN A 48 -3.69 3.57 4.58
CA GLN A 48 -2.48 3.20 5.29
C GLN A 48 -1.57 2.47 4.32
N ASP A 49 -0.30 2.85 4.34
CA ASP A 49 0.72 2.17 3.56
C ASP A 49 0.95 0.76 4.13
N ILE A 50 0.63 -0.27 3.36
CA ILE A 50 0.74 -1.67 3.80
C ILE A 50 2.19 -2.12 3.64
N GLN A 51 2.91 -2.18 4.77
CA GLN A 51 4.28 -2.64 4.80
C GLN A 51 4.33 -4.16 4.96
N THR A 52 4.92 -4.84 3.97
CA THR A 52 5.07 -6.31 3.99
C THR A 52 6.33 -6.68 4.78
N ASN A 53 6.19 -7.47 5.84
CA ASN A 53 7.29 -7.91 6.72
C ASN A 53 7.91 -9.27 6.29
N LEU A 54 7.48 -9.82 5.16
CA LEU A 54 8.07 -11.03 4.60
C LEU A 54 9.21 -10.64 3.64
N PRO A 55 10.32 -11.41 3.61
CA PRO A 55 11.37 -11.17 2.63
C PRO A 55 10.80 -11.31 1.21
N PRO A 56 11.28 -10.53 0.23
CA PRO A 56 10.86 -10.66 -1.16
C PRO A 56 11.08 -12.10 -1.65
N LEU A 57 10.11 -12.63 -2.37
CA LEU A 57 10.29 -13.90 -3.05
C LEU A 57 11.30 -13.71 -4.18
N THR A 58 12.36 -14.51 -4.18
CA THR A 58 13.41 -14.52 -5.21
C THR A 58 13.35 -15.83 -6.00
N PRO A 59 12.36 -16.00 -6.91
CA PRO A 59 12.20 -17.23 -7.69
C PRO A 59 13.29 -17.43 -8.76
N LEU A 60 14.01 -16.37 -9.13
CA LEU A 60 15.07 -16.37 -10.14
C LEU A 60 16.43 -16.12 -9.49
N SER A 61 17.47 -16.81 -9.97
CA SER A 61 18.86 -16.49 -9.63
C SER A 61 19.31 -15.17 -10.27
N ALA A 62 20.44 -14.61 -9.81
CA ALA A 62 21.00 -13.38 -10.37
C ALA A 62 21.29 -13.51 -11.88
N ASP A 63 21.87 -14.63 -12.30
CA ASP A 63 22.17 -14.88 -13.72
C ASP A 63 20.90 -15.01 -14.57
N GLN A 64 19.84 -15.62 -14.01
CA GLN A 64 18.55 -15.73 -14.70
C GLN A 64 17.88 -14.38 -14.86
N LEU A 65 17.96 -13.53 -13.83
CA LEU A 65 17.44 -12.18 -13.89
C LEU A 65 18.20 -11.34 -14.93
N GLU A 66 19.53 -11.46 -14.97
CA GLU A 66 20.36 -10.78 -15.97
C GLU A 66 20.03 -11.25 -17.39
N ALA A 67 19.77 -12.56 -17.59
CA ALA A 67 19.32 -13.07 -18.88
C ALA A 67 18.00 -12.43 -19.33
N VAL A 68 17.03 -12.27 -18.41
CA VAL A 68 15.76 -11.57 -18.69
C VAL A 68 16.01 -10.08 -18.99
N HIS A 69 16.93 -9.44 -18.25
CA HIS A 69 17.30 -8.04 -18.47
C HIS A 69 17.86 -7.83 -19.88
N GLN A 70 18.82 -8.66 -20.31
CA GLN A 70 19.41 -8.58 -21.65
C GLN A 70 18.40 -8.88 -22.75
N ALA A 71 17.54 -9.89 -22.58
CA ALA A 71 16.48 -10.21 -23.53
C ALA A 71 15.48 -9.05 -23.68
N SER A 72 15.13 -8.39 -22.57
CA SER A 72 14.22 -7.23 -22.58
C SER A 72 14.84 -6.03 -23.31
N LEU A 73 16.14 -5.77 -23.10
CA LEU A 73 16.85 -4.71 -23.83
C LEU A 73 16.90 -4.98 -25.32
N GLN A 74 17.19 -6.22 -25.72
CA GLN A 74 17.18 -6.61 -27.13
C GLN A 74 15.78 -6.43 -27.74
N LEU A 75 14.72 -6.80 -27.03
CA LEU A 75 13.35 -6.62 -27.50
C LEU A 75 13.03 -5.13 -27.80
N LEU A 76 13.41 -4.24 -26.90
CA LEU A 76 13.15 -2.80 -27.03
C LEU A 76 14.00 -2.12 -28.12
N GLU A 77 15.18 -2.65 -28.39
CA GLU A 77 16.07 -2.16 -29.45
C GLU A 77 15.64 -2.69 -30.83
N GLU A 78 15.37 -3.99 -30.94
CA GLU A 78 15.14 -4.68 -32.21
C GLU A 78 13.69 -4.61 -32.69
N TYR A 79 12.72 -4.71 -31.78
CA TYR A 79 11.30 -4.66 -32.11
C TYR A 79 10.67 -3.32 -31.75
N GLY A 80 11.10 -2.73 -30.64
CA GLY A 80 10.54 -1.49 -30.12
C GLY A 80 9.18 -1.68 -29.47
N ILE A 81 8.52 -0.57 -29.16
CA ILE A 81 7.19 -0.53 -28.55
C ILE A 81 6.27 0.39 -29.36
N GLU A 82 5.00 0.00 -29.48
CA GLU A 82 3.99 0.85 -30.10
C GLU A 82 3.57 1.98 -29.13
N VAL A 83 3.67 3.22 -29.59
CA VAL A 83 3.31 4.40 -28.82
C VAL A 83 2.28 5.20 -29.60
N MET A 84 1.01 5.06 -29.22
CA MET A 84 -0.11 5.71 -29.92
C MET A 84 -0.13 7.24 -29.71
N SER A 85 0.42 7.73 -28.59
CA SER A 85 0.45 9.16 -28.29
C SER A 85 1.55 9.91 -29.04
N ALA A 86 1.15 10.91 -29.83
CA ALA A 86 2.08 11.76 -30.59
C ALA A 86 3.05 12.53 -29.68
N ASP A 87 2.58 13.02 -28.53
CA ASP A 87 3.42 13.76 -27.57
C ASP A 87 4.54 12.88 -27.01
N VAL A 88 4.23 11.62 -26.75
CA VAL A 88 5.20 10.65 -26.21
C VAL A 88 6.21 10.28 -27.31
N ARG A 89 5.77 10.05 -28.55
CA ARG A 89 6.66 9.84 -29.70
C ARG A 89 7.62 11.01 -29.93
N ALA A 90 7.14 12.25 -29.78
CA ALA A 90 7.98 13.44 -29.89
C ALA A 90 9.07 13.50 -28.79
N ARG A 91 8.73 13.12 -27.55
CA ARG A 91 9.70 13.04 -26.45
C ARG A 91 10.75 11.96 -26.69
N PHE A 92 10.34 10.80 -27.20
CA PHE A 92 11.29 9.73 -27.56
C PHE A 92 12.24 10.14 -28.68
N ARG A 93 11.74 10.80 -29.74
CA ARG A 93 12.60 11.38 -30.77
C ARG A 93 13.59 12.40 -30.21
N ALA A 94 13.13 13.29 -29.33
CA ALA A 94 13.99 14.29 -28.70
C ALA A 94 15.08 13.65 -27.82
N ALA A 95 14.81 12.49 -27.23
CA ALA A 95 15.78 11.70 -26.48
C ALA A 95 16.75 10.90 -27.38
N GLY A 96 16.54 10.86 -28.70
CA GLY A 96 17.40 10.15 -29.65
C GLY A 96 16.94 8.73 -30.01
N ALA A 97 15.69 8.36 -29.69
CA ALA A 97 15.10 7.10 -30.13
C ALA A 97 14.66 7.17 -31.60
N ASP A 98 14.71 6.04 -32.30
CA ASP A 98 14.17 5.90 -33.65
C ASP A 98 12.65 5.70 -33.57
N VAL A 99 11.90 6.50 -34.33
CA VAL A 99 10.44 6.50 -34.28
C VAL A 99 9.88 6.45 -35.69
N ASP A 100 9.21 5.35 -35.98
CA ASP A 100 8.42 5.17 -37.19
C ASP A 100 7.00 5.70 -36.96
N GLU A 101 6.62 6.75 -37.67
CA GLU A 101 5.28 7.37 -37.55
C GLU A 101 4.21 6.59 -38.33
N ALA A 102 4.60 5.76 -39.31
CA ALA A 102 3.66 4.97 -40.08
C ALA A 102 3.17 3.77 -39.27
N SER A 103 4.07 3.10 -38.55
CA SER A 103 3.75 1.98 -37.66
C SER A 103 3.53 2.39 -36.19
N MET A 104 3.84 3.64 -35.83
CA MET A 104 3.84 4.16 -34.45
C MET A 104 4.80 3.40 -33.51
N ILE A 105 5.80 2.72 -34.06
CA ILE A 105 6.79 1.96 -33.30
C ILE A 105 7.96 2.87 -32.91
N VAL A 106 8.32 2.83 -31.64
CA VAL A 106 9.49 3.49 -31.05
C VAL A 106 10.55 2.44 -30.72
N ARG A 107 11.71 2.54 -31.34
CA ARG A 107 12.90 1.71 -31.07
C ARG A 107 13.89 2.54 -30.26
N ALA A 108 14.18 2.08 -29.05
CA ALA A 108 15.09 2.77 -28.15
C ALA A 108 16.39 1.97 -28.05
N ASP A 109 17.52 2.65 -28.28
CA ASP A 109 18.85 2.06 -28.08
C ASP A 109 19.08 1.71 -26.60
N ARG A 110 19.90 0.69 -26.35
CA ARG A 110 20.21 0.23 -24.98
C ARG A 110 20.78 1.34 -24.11
N GLY A 111 21.65 2.19 -24.66
CA GLY A 111 22.24 3.30 -23.94
C GLY A 111 21.20 4.32 -23.47
N LEU A 112 20.20 4.60 -24.31
CA LEU A 112 19.09 5.49 -23.97
C LEU A 112 18.25 4.91 -22.84
N ILE A 113 17.90 3.61 -22.92
CA ILE A 113 17.11 2.93 -21.89
C ILE A 113 17.85 2.88 -20.56
N LEU A 114 19.13 2.52 -20.56
CA LEU A 114 19.94 2.45 -19.34
C LEU A 114 20.12 3.83 -18.69
N ALA A 115 20.31 4.89 -19.49
CA ALA A 115 20.35 6.25 -18.97
C ALA A 115 19.02 6.68 -18.35
N ALA A 116 17.89 6.29 -18.96
CA ALA A 116 16.56 6.56 -18.41
C ALA A 116 16.33 5.83 -17.08
N ILE A 117 16.73 4.55 -16.99
CA ILE A 117 16.65 3.78 -15.73
C ILE A 117 17.50 4.43 -14.64
N ALA A 118 18.72 4.88 -14.96
CA ALA A 118 19.60 5.55 -14.00
C ALA A 118 19.04 6.89 -13.47
N SER A 119 18.16 7.54 -14.23
CA SER A 119 17.49 8.78 -13.81
C SER A 119 16.30 8.56 -12.86
N ALA A 120 15.82 7.33 -12.73
CA ALA A 120 14.68 7.02 -11.89
C ALA A 120 15.03 7.14 -10.40
N PRO A 121 14.12 7.68 -9.56
CA PRO A 121 14.35 7.70 -8.12
C PRO A 121 14.39 6.28 -7.56
N PRO A 122 15.20 6.02 -6.52
CA PRO A 122 15.20 4.72 -5.86
C PRO A 122 13.82 4.46 -5.22
N VAL A 123 13.39 3.20 -5.32
CA VAL A 123 12.21 2.66 -4.63
C VAL A 123 12.52 2.36 -3.17
#